data_AF-A0A2M7VU51-F1
#
_entry.id   AF-A0A2M7VU51-F1
#
_cell.length_a   1.000
_cell.length_b   1.000
_cell.length_c   1.000
_cell.angle_alpha   90.00
_cell.angle_beta   90.00
_cell.angle_gamma   90.00
#
_symmetry.space_group_name_H-M   'P 1'
#
loop_
_entity.id
_entity.type
_entity.pdbx_description
1 polymer ?
#
loop_
_entity_poly.entity_id
_entity_poly.type
_entity_poly.pdbx_seq_one_letter_code
_entity_poly.pdbx_strand_id
1 'polypeptide(L)'
;KTEGEPSANSLNEDLFVKGQRDASIYYKGYKGARTGTLITSLVSPLIGLIPAIACSSTQPAEKNLNYPNSSLMKKTDYYNGYTQKSKKIKQGKIWKNWGIAFGVNLAVAILLATPQ
;
A
#
# COMPACT_ATOMS: atom_id res chain seq x y z
N LYS A 1 -44.67 8.73 7.08
CA LYS A 1 -43.20 8.77 6.83
C LYS A 1 -42.65 7.43 7.29
N THR A 2 -42.57 6.47 6.37
CA THR A 2 -41.99 5.16 6.63
C THR A 2 -40.49 5.29 6.39
N GLU A 3 -39.72 5.38 7.47
CA GLU A 3 -38.26 5.25 7.41
C GLU A 3 -37.98 3.77 7.12
N GLY A 4 -37.61 3.48 5.87
CA GLY A 4 -37.25 2.15 5.44
C GLY A 4 -35.95 1.72 6.11
N GLU A 5 -35.94 0.55 6.74
CA GLU A 5 -34.71 -0.02 7.27
C GLU A 5 -33.66 -0.14 6.15
N PRO A 6 -32.42 0.30 6.40
CA PRO A 6 -31.35 0.16 5.42
C PRO A 6 -31.09 -1.33 5.16
N SER A 7 -31.20 -1.74 3.91
CA SER A 7 -30.95 -3.13 3.50
C SER A 7 -29.52 -3.52 3.90
N ALA A 8 -29.33 -4.77 4.35
CA ALA A 8 -28.02 -5.26 4.81
C ALA A 8 -26.89 -5.01 3.80
N ASN A 9 -27.20 -5.06 2.49
CA ASN A 9 -26.24 -4.73 1.43
C ASN A 9 -25.77 -3.27 1.47
N SER A 10 -26.68 -2.32 1.70
CA SER A 10 -26.32 -0.90 1.82
C SER A 10 -25.43 -0.63 3.05
N LEU A 11 -25.71 -1.31 4.17
CA LEU A 11 -24.89 -1.22 5.38
C LEU A 11 -23.48 -1.80 5.16
N ASN A 12 -23.38 -2.93 4.46
CA ASN A 12 -22.11 -3.58 4.15
C ASN A 12 -21.25 -2.75 3.19
N GLU A 13 -21.87 -2.16 2.16
CA GLU A 13 -21.20 -1.27 1.22
C GLU A 13 -20.71 0.01 1.92
N ASP A 14 -21.52 0.59 2.81
CA ASP A 14 -21.11 1.75 3.62
C ASP A 14 -19.93 1.41 4.55
N LEU A 15 -19.94 0.23 5.18
CA LEU A 15 -18.82 -0.25 5.99
C LEU A 15 -17.54 -0.45 5.18
N PHE A 16 -17.65 -1.00 3.97
CA PHE A 16 -16.51 -1.18 3.07
C PHE A 16 -15.91 0.17 2.64
N VAL A 17 -16.74 1.11 2.21
CA VAL A 17 -16.31 2.47 1.84
C VAL A 17 -15.71 3.21 3.03
N LYS A 18 -16.30 3.06 4.23
CA LYS A 18 -15.77 3.61 5.47
C LYS A 18 -14.39 3.03 5.79
N GLY A 19 -14.22 1.71 5.68
CA GLY A 19 -12.93 1.05 5.83
C GLY A 19 -11.86 1.61 4.89
N GLN A 20 -12.19 1.84 3.61
CA GLN A 20 -11.27 2.46 2.66
C GLN A 20 -10.91 3.92 3.02
N ARG A 21 -11.88 4.71 3.48
CA ARG A 21 -11.66 6.10 3.88
C ARG A 21 -10.75 6.17 5.11
N ASP A 22 -11.06 5.36 6.12
CA ASP A 22 -10.28 5.30 7.35
C ASP A 22 -8.86 4.80 7.06
N ALA A 23 -8.68 3.80 6.19
CA ALA A 23 -7.35 3.41 5.74
C ALA A 23 -6.60 4.58 5.09
N SER A 24 -7.25 5.42 4.29
CA SER A 24 -6.55 6.56 3.65
C SER A 24 -6.05 7.61 4.66
N ILE A 25 -6.69 7.71 5.83
CA ILE A 25 -6.36 8.69 6.88
C ILE A 25 -5.40 8.10 7.92
N TYR A 26 -5.71 6.90 8.42
CA TYR A 26 -5.06 6.29 9.58
C TYR A 26 -3.96 5.31 9.19
N TYR A 27 -4.02 4.70 8.00
CA TYR A 27 -2.91 3.91 7.48
C TYR A 27 -1.77 4.85 7.08
N LYS A 28 -0.93 5.19 8.06
CA LYS A 28 0.29 5.97 7.83
C LYS A 28 1.31 5.20 6.97
N GLY A 29 1.02 3.93 6.70
CA GLY A 29 1.94 3.01 6.06
C GLY A 29 3.15 2.76 6.95
N TYR A 30 3.92 1.80 6.50
CA TYR A 30 5.14 1.26 7.10
C TYR A 30 6.13 2.34 7.60
N LYS A 31 5.95 2.82 8.84
CA LYS A 31 6.95 3.62 9.57
C LYS A 31 8.01 2.73 10.23
N GLY A 32 7.73 1.43 10.42
CA GLY A 32 8.53 0.53 11.25
C GLY A 32 9.77 -0.11 10.62
N ALA A 33 9.93 -0.12 9.30
CA ALA A 33 11.19 -0.61 8.70
C ALA A 33 11.67 0.28 7.56
N ARG A 34 12.18 1.44 7.96
CA ARG A 34 12.81 2.44 7.11
C ARG A 34 14.09 1.97 6.40
N THR A 35 14.56 0.73 6.52
CA THR A 35 15.99 0.41 6.25
C THR A 35 16.30 -0.86 5.45
N GLY A 36 15.47 -1.91 5.44
CA GLY A 36 15.89 -3.17 4.83
C GLY A 36 15.94 -3.15 3.29
N THR A 37 14.85 -2.68 2.65
CA THR A 37 14.66 -2.90 1.20
C THR A 37 15.32 -1.84 0.32
N LEU A 38 15.61 -0.65 0.85
CA LEU A 38 16.38 0.38 0.13
C LEU A 38 17.85 -0.02 -0.05
N ILE A 39 18.43 -0.77 0.90
CA ILE A 39 19.83 -1.19 0.82
C ILE A 39 20.01 -2.31 -0.22
N THR A 40 19.07 -3.24 -0.32
CA THR A 40 19.18 -4.36 -1.29
C THR A 40 18.92 -3.93 -2.74
N SER A 41 18.13 -2.87 -2.97
CA SER A 41 17.83 -2.38 -4.32
C SER A 41 18.95 -1.52 -4.93
N LEU A 42 19.95 -1.11 -4.13
CA LEU A 42 21.11 -0.34 -4.60
C LEU A 42 22.24 -1.21 -5.16
N VAL A 43 22.21 -2.53 -4.93
CA VAL A 43 23.30 -3.45 -5.32
C VAL A 43 23.10 -4.03 -6.73
N SER A 44 21.87 -4.12 -7.24
CA SER A 44 21.60 -4.47 -8.64
C SER A 44 20.15 -4.11 -9.05
N PRO A 45 19.94 -3.31 -10.11
CA PRO A 45 18.62 -2.92 -10.61
C PRO A 45 17.73 -4.10 -11.03
N LEU A 46 18.33 -5.22 -11.45
CA LEU A 46 17.63 -6.45 -11.87
C LEU A 46 17.19 -7.31 -10.67
N ILE A 47 17.97 -7.32 -9.59
CA ILE A 47 17.64 -8.08 -8.37
C ILE A 47 16.56 -7.36 -7.53
N GLY A 48 16.43 -6.03 -7.64
CA GLY A 48 15.46 -5.22 -6.90
C GLY A 48 13.99 -5.39 -7.29
N LEU A 49 13.69 -5.94 -8.47
CA LEU A 49 12.31 -6.18 -8.92
C LEU A 49 11.62 -7.30 -8.12
N ILE A 50 12.38 -8.33 -7.75
CA ILE A 50 11.86 -9.51 -7.04
C ILE A 50 11.38 -9.14 -5.61
N PRO A 51 12.18 -8.41 -4.78
CA PRO A 51 11.71 -7.90 -3.50
C PRO A 51 10.53 -6.94 -3.65
N ALA A 52 10.49 -6.11 -4.70
CA ALA A 52 9.38 -5.19 -4.95
C ALA A 52 8.07 -5.94 -5.21
N ILE A 53 8.08 -6.96 -6.08
CA ILE A 53 6.93 -7.82 -6.37
C ILE A 53 6.49 -8.56 -5.10
N ALA A 54 7.42 -9.25 -4.42
CA ALA A 54 7.13 -10.01 -3.20
C ALA A 54 6.58 -9.12 -2.07
N CYS A 55 7.18 -7.95 -1.86
CA CYS A 55 6.71 -7.00 -0.84
C CYS A 55 5.38 -6.33 -1.23
N SER A 56 5.08 -6.17 -2.52
CA SER A 56 3.81 -5.61 -3.00
C SER A 56 2.63 -6.58 -2.84
N SER A 57 2.90 -7.89 -2.88
CA SER A 57 1.88 -8.94 -2.84
C SER A 57 1.45 -9.29 -1.41
N THR A 58 2.32 -9.06 -0.42
CA THR A 58 2.03 -9.37 0.99
C THR A 58 1.07 -8.35 1.61
N GLN A 59 0.04 -8.84 2.29
CA GLN A 59 -0.83 -8.00 3.12
C GLN A 59 0.00 -7.27 4.19
N PRO A 60 -0.38 -6.02 4.55
CA PRO A 60 0.23 -5.34 5.67
C PRO A 60 0.00 -6.15 6.95
N ALA A 61 1.06 -6.41 7.73
CA ALA A 61 0.92 -7.06 9.03
C ALA A 61 -0.05 -6.28 9.93
N GLU A 62 -0.88 -6.97 10.71
CA GLU A 62 -1.94 -6.34 11.51
C GLU A 62 -1.44 -5.23 12.44
N LYS A 63 -0.28 -5.44 13.07
CA LYS A 63 0.41 -4.45 13.92
C LYS A 63 0.73 -3.12 13.22
N ASN A 64 0.75 -3.11 11.88
CA ASN A 64 1.06 -1.94 11.06
C ASN A 64 -0.18 -1.33 10.40
N LEU A 65 -1.37 -1.92 10.60
CA LEU A 65 -2.62 -1.40 10.03
C LEU A 65 -3.05 -0.11 10.71
N ASN A 66 -2.68 0.10 11.98
CA ASN A 66 -2.87 1.35 12.71
C ASN A 66 -4.34 1.84 12.68
N TYR A 67 -5.28 0.88 12.74
CA TYR A 67 -6.70 1.16 12.61
C TYR A 67 -7.24 1.88 13.86
N PRO A 68 -8.19 2.81 13.69
CA PRO A 68 -8.68 3.65 14.79
C PRO A 68 -9.60 2.89 15.76
N ASN A 69 -10.25 1.81 15.30
CA ASN A 69 -11.25 1.09 16.08
C ASN A 69 -11.18 -0.41 15.81
N SER A 70 -10.84 -1.19 16.85
CA SER A 70 -10.76 -2.65 16.79
C SER A 70 -12.11 -3.34 16.60
N SER A 71 -13.19 -2.76 17.13
CA SER A 71 -14.54 -3.30 16.97
C SER A 71 -15.03 -3.20 15.53
N LEU A 72 -14.61 -2.17 14.77
CA LEU A 72 -14.90 -2.08 13.34
C LEU A 72 -14.11 -3.11 12.53
N MET A 73 -12.88 -3.45 12.95
CA MET A 73 -12.09 -4.51 12.32
C MET A 73 -12.68 -5.91 12.46
N LYS A 74 -13.58 -6.13 13.43
CA LYS A 74 -14.34 -7.39 13.54
C LYS A 74 -15.42 -7.53 12.47
N LYS A 75 -15.81 -6.44 11.80
CA LYS A 75 -16.78 -6.46 10.71
C LYS A 75 -16.06 -6.77 9.40
N THR A 76 -16.45 -7.86 8.74
CA THR A 76 -15.81 -8.37 7.51
C THR A 76 -15.68 -7.31 6.41
N ASP A 77 -16.73 -6.55 6.14
CA ASP A 77 -16.70 -5.57 5.04
C ASP A 77 -15.80 -4.37 5.33
N TYR A 78 -15.82 -3.88 6.56
CA TYR A 78 -14.90 -2.83 7.01
C TYR A 78 -13.45 -3.32 6.94
N TYR A 79 -13.18 -4.54 7.44
CA TYR A 79 -11.86 -5.17 7.37
C TYR A 79 -11.37 -5.29 5.93
N ASN A 80 -12.22 -5.78 5.02
CA ASN A 80 -11.90 -5.93 3.61
C ASN A 80 -11.60 -4.58 2.94
N GLY A 81 -12.42 -3.56 3.19
CA GLY A 81 -12.20 -2.21 2.66
C GLY A 81 -10.90 -1.60 3.17
N TYR A 82 -10.67 -1.69 4.48
CA TYR A 82 -9.48 -1.13 5.11
C TYR A 82 -8.20 -1.80 4.63
N THR A 83 -8.15 -3.13 4.62
CA THR A 83 -6.98 -3.89 4.19
C THR A 83 -6.71 -3.74 2.70
N GLN A 84 -7.75 -3.74 1.86
CA GLN A 84 -7.59 -3.54 0.42
C GLN A 84 -6.99 -2.17 0.10
N LYS A 85 -7.49 -1.10 0.72
CA LYS A 85 -6.94 0.25 0.52
C LYS A 85 -5.52 0.37 1.07
N SER A 86 -5.26 -0.20 2.25
CA SER A 86 -3.93 -0.21 2.86
C SER A 86 -2.90 -0.93 1.97
N LYS A 87 -3.28 -2.03 1.32
CA LYS A 87 -2.45 -2.72 0.32
C LYS A 87 -2.16 -1.82 -0.89
N LYS A 88 -3.18 -1.18 -1.47
CA LYS A 88 -3.00 -0.24 -2.60
C LYS A 88 -2.05 0.91 -2.24
N ILE A 89 -2.18 1.50 -1.05
CA ILE A 89 -1.27 2.54 -0.55
C ILE A 89 0.16 2.02 -0.42
N LYS A 90 0.35 0.81 0.11
CA LYS A 90 1.67 0.16 0.21
C LYS A 90 2.30 -0.05 -1.16
N GLN A 91 1.53 -0.59 -2.11
CA GLN A 91 1.98 -0.85 -3.48
C GLN A 91 2.39 0.45 -4.19
N GLY A 92 1.59 1.51 -4.12
CA GLY A 92 1.91 2.79 -4.74
C GLY A 92 3.22 3.40 -4.25
N LYS A 93 3.52 3.26 -2.95
CA LYS A 93 4.81 3.72 -2.38
C LYS A 93 6.00 2.91 -2.91
N ILE A 94 5.85 1.57 -3.01
CA ILE A 94 6.90 0.68 -3.55
C ILE A 94 7.18 1.02 -5.03
N TRP A 95 6.13 1.14 -5.84
CA TRP A 95 6.25 1.48 -7.26
C TRP A 95 6.84 2.87 -7.48
N LYS A 96 6.51 3.85 -6.64
CA LYS A 96 7.13 5.18 -6.69
C LYS A 96 8.64 5.11 -6.43
N ASN A 97 9.07 4.38 -5.40
CA ASN A 97 10.49 4.21 -5.11
C ASN A 97 11.22 3.45 -6.24
N TRP A 98 10.61 2.40 -6.78
CA TRP A 98 11.17 1.67 -7.93
C TRP A 98 11.31 2.56 -9.16
N GLY A 99 10.30 3.37 -9.49
CA GLY A 99 10.33 4.30 -10.61
C GLY A 99 11.43 5.36 -10.48
N ILE A 100 11.67 5.88 -9.27
CA ILE A 100 12.79 6.81 -9.01
C ILE A 100 14.13 6.11 -9.24
N ALA A 101 14.33 4.91 -8.69
CA ALA A 101 15.57 4.16 -8.86
C ALA A 101 15.85 3.83 -10.34
N PHE A 102 14.81 3.46 -11.09
CA PHE A 102 14.89 3.22 -12.53
C PHE A 102 15.27 4.50 -13.29
N GLY A 103 14.63 5.64 -12.99
CA GLY A 103 14.93 6.92 -13.62
C GLY A 103 16.37 7.38 -13.41
N VAL A 104 16.92 7.22 -12.21
CA VAL A 104 18.33 7.54 -11.92
C VAL A 104 19.27 6.65 -12.72
N ASN A 105 19.04 5.33 -12.76
CA ASN A 105 19.88 4.41 -13.53
C ASN A 105 19.81 4.71 -15.04
N LEU A 106 18.62 5.02 -15.56
CA LEU A 106 18.44 5.38 -16.96
C LEU A 106 19.21 6.67 -17.32
N ALA A 107 19.15 7.69 -16.47
CA ALA A 107 19.89 8.93 -16.68
C ALA A 107 21.41 8.72 -16.71
N VAL A 108 21.95 7.89 -15.79
CA VAL A 108 23.37 7.53 -15.78
C VAL A 108 23.76 6.75 -17.04
N ALA A 109 22.93 5.79 -17.47
CA ALA A 109 23.19 5.01 -18.68
C ALA A 109 23.22 5.91 -19.93
N ILE A 110 22.32 6.89 -20.03
CA ILE A 110 22.32 7.86 -21.14
C ILE A 110 23.61 8.68 -21.13
N LEU A 111 24.03 9.19 -19.96
CA LEU A 111 25.26 9.98 -19.83
C LEU A 111 26.52 9.20 -20.23
N LEU A 112 26.56 7.90 -19.90
CA LEU A 112 27.68 7.01 -20.28
C LEU A 112 27.63 6.60 -21.75
N ALA A 113 26.43 6.53 -22.35
CA ALA A 113 26.23 6.16 -23.74
C ALA A 113 26.38 7.34 -24.71
N THR A 114 26.29 8.58 -24.23
CA THR A 114 26.64 9.76 -25.04
C THR A 114 28.14 9.82 -25.23
N PRO A 115 28.66 9.67 -26.47
CA PRO A 115 30.08 9.84 -26.73
C PRO A 115 30.49 11.27 -26.39
N GLN A 116 31.60 11.42 -25.67
CA GLN A 116 32.27 12.71 -25.43
C GLN A 116 32.97 13.18 -26.71
#